data_AF-A0AAJ0G700-F1
#
_entry.id   AF-A0AAJ0G700-F1
#
_cell.length_a   1.000
_cell.length_b   1.000
_cell.length_c   1.000
_cell.angle_alpha   90.00
_cell.angle_beta   90.00
_cell.angle_gamma   90.00
#
_symmetry.space_group_name_H-M   'P 1'
#
loop_
_entity.id
_entity.type
_entity.pdbx_description
1 polymer ?
#
loop_
_entity_poly.entity_id
_entity_poly.type
_entity_poly.pdbx_seq_one_letter_code
_entity_poly.pdbx_strand_id
1 'polypeptide(L)'
;MEAAGLMNRFPCLVVRGICDYYDSYKNKDWQPFAAAAAAAWTKELLRNIDPGEVRESAIIGQIMDDVKQLVQNFHVTQQADQYDKILNWLSAPDP
;
A
#
# COMPACT_ATOMS: atom_id res chain seq x y z
N MET A 1 2.35 -4.63 7.08
CA MET A 1 2.04 -3.25 7.50
C MET A 1 2.28 -2.34 6.30
N GLU A 2 1.35 -2.35 5.33
CA GLU A 2 1.68 -1.92 3.96
C GLU A 2 1.65 -0.40 3.71
N ALA A 3 0.76 0.32 4.40
CA ALA A 3 0.53 1.73 4.03
C ALA A 3 1.68 2.70 4.33
N ALA A 4 2.60 2.38 5.24
CA ALA A 4 3.77 3.23 5.53
C ALA A 4 4.67 3.37 4.29
N GLY A 5 4.72 2.35 3.43
CA GLY A 5 5.44 2.42 2.17
C GLY A 5 4.74 3.26 1.10
N LEU A 6 3.46 3.61 1.26
CA LEU A 6 2.68 4.30 0.23
C LEU A 6 2.50 5.80 0.55
N MET A 7 2.37 6.15 1.83
CA MET A 7 2.07 7.51 2.29
C MET A 7 3.06 8.59 1.83
N ASN A 8 4.34 8.26 1.68
CA ASN A 8 5.37 9.23 1.29
C ASN A 8 5.51 9.40 -0.23
N ARG A 9 4.75 8.65 -1.03
CA ARG A 9 5.02 8.49 -2.47
C ARG A 9 3.89 8.96 -3.38
N PHE A 10 2.67 9.08 -2.88
CA PHE A 10 1.55 9.68 -3.61
C PHE A 10 0.46 10.16 -2.64
N PRO A 11 -0.39 11.13 -3.03
CA PRO A 11 -1.55 11.53 -2.25
C PRO A 11 -2.47 10.33 -2.01
N CYS A 12 -2.62 9.91 -0.76
CA CYS A 12 -3.48 8.79 -0.41
C CYS A 12 -4.14 8.97 0.96
N LEU A 13 -5.32 8.37 1.10
CA LEU A 13 -6.00 8.21 2.37
C LEU A 13 -5.95 6.75 2.78
N VAL A 14 -5.56 6.49 4.02
CA VAL A 14 -5.38 5.14 4.55
C VAL A 14 -6.49 4.82 5.53
N VAL A 15 -7.31 3.82 5.21
CA VAL A 15 -8.32 3.26 6.11
C VAL A 15 -7.84 1.90 6.63
N ARG A 16 -7.78 1.75 7.96
CA ARG A 16 -7.30 0.51 8.62
C ARG A 16 -8.22 0.11 9.76
N GLY A 17 -8.46 -1.18 9.89
CA GLY A 17 -9.10 -1.77 11.06
C GLY A 17 -8.06 -2.13 12.11
N ILE A 18 -8.44 -2.04 13.38
CA ILE A 18 -7.62 -2.47 14.52
C ILE A 18 -7.92 -3.95 14.77
N CYS A 19 -6.91 -4.81 14.68
CA CYS A 19 -7.04 -6.26 14.84
C CYS A 19 -6.23 -6.83 16.00
N ASP A 20 -5.41 -6.02 16.66
CA ASP A 20 -4.51 -6.50 17.71
C ASP A 20 -4.23 -5.36 18.69
N TYR A 21 -3.91 -5.73 19.93
CA TYR A 21 -3.39 -4.79 20.91
C TYR A 21 -1.86 -4.78 20.85
N TYR A 22 -1.23 -3.67 21.24
CA TYR A 22 0.23 -3.57 21.32
C TYR A 22 0.75 -4.28 22.58
N ASP A 23 0.37 -5.54 22.75
CA ASP A 23 0.88 -6.42 23.78
C ASP A 23 1.61 -7.63 23.14
N SER A 24 2.03 -8.57 23.96
CA SER A 24 2.77 -9.76 23.49
C SER A 24 1.87 -10.80 22.80
N TYR A 25 0.55 -10.67 22.91
CA TYR A 25 -0.42 -11.68 22.50
C TYR A 25 -1.04 -11.31 21.16
N LYS A 26 -0.39 -11.73 20.08
CA LYS A 26 -0.94 -11.52 18.74
C LYS A 26 -2.16 -12.37 18.50
N ASN A 27 -3.32 -11.76 18.30
CA ASN A 27 -4.54 -12.44 17.92
C ASN A 27 -4.86 -12.24 16.43
N LYS A 28 -4.68 -13.28 15.62
CA LYS A 28 -4.94 -13.21 14.17
C LYS A 28 -6.42 -13.36 13.81
N ASP A 29 -7.25 -13.86 14.72
CA ASP A 29 -8.66 -14.16 14.44
C ASP A 29 -9.49 -12.90 14.24
N TRP A 30 -9.01 -11.76 14.73
CA TRP A 30 -9.65 -10.45 14.57
C TRP A 30 -9.32 -9.75 13.25
N GLN A 31 -8.34 -10.24 12.49
CA GLN A 31 -7.96 -9.62 11.21
C GLN A 31 -9.11 -9.57 10.19
N PRO A 32 -9.91 -10.64 9.99
CA PRO A 32 -11.07 -10.60 9.10
C PRO A 32 -12.11 -9.56 9.54
N PHE A 33 -12.39 -9.45 10.85
CA PHE A 33 -13.34 -8.47 11.39
C PHE A 33 -12.85 -7.04 11.22
N ALA A 34 -11.59 -6.79 11.53
CA ALA A 34 -10.96 -5.49 11.35
C ALA A 34 -10.94 -5.07 9.86
N ALA A 35 -10.62 -6.01 8.97
CA ALA A 35 -10.66 -5.79 7.52
C ALA A 35 -12.09 -5.48 7.03
N ALA A 36 -13.08 -6.24 7.50
CA ALA A 36 -14.49 -6.01 7.16
C ALA A 36 -14.98 -4.63 7.65
N ALA A 37 -14.63 -4.24 8.87
CA ALA A 37 -14.97 -2.92 9.42
C ALA A 37 -14.33 -1.78 8.60
N ALA A 38 -13.04 -1.90 8.27
CA ALA A 38 -12.35 -0.94 7.43
C ALA A 38 -12.98 -0.82 6.02
N ALA A 39 -13.35 -1.96 5.43
CA ALA A 39 -13.99 -2.00 4.11
C ALA A 39 -15.41 -1.39 4.14
N ALA A 40 -16.20 -1.71 5.16
CA ALA A 40 -17.54 -1.15 5.34
C ALA A 40 -17.49 0.37 5.50
N TRP A 41 -16.56 0.88 6.32
CA TRP A 41 -16.35 2.32 6.47
C TRP A 41 -15.91 2.97 5.16
N THR A 42 -14.94 2.37 4.47
CA THR A 42 -14.45 2.88 3.18
C THR A 42 -15.56 2.95 2.14
N LYS A 43 -16.45 1.94 2.09
CA LYS A 43 -17.61 1.93 1.20
C LYS A 43 -18.53 3.13 1.45
N GLU A 44 -18.80 3.42 2.73
CA GLU A 44 -19.68 4.54 3.08
C GLU A 44 -19.01 5.89 2.83
N LEU A 45 -17.71 6.01 3.10
CA LEU A 45 -16.94 7.19 2.75
C LEU A 45 -17.01 7.49 1.24
N LEU A 46 -16.81 6.48 0.39
CA LEU A 46 -16.87 6.63 -1.07
C LEU A 46 -18.27 7.02 -1.57
N ARG A 47 -19.34 6.67 -0.85
CA ARG A 47 -20.70 7.09 -1.20
C ARG A 47 -20.97 8.57 -0.97
N ASN A 48 -20.19 9.20 -0.10
CA ASN A 48 -20.28 10.63 0.19
C ASN A 48 -19.40 11.48 -0.73
N ILE A 49 -18.73 10.87 -1.71
CA ILE A 49 -17.90 11.55 -2.70
C ILE A 49 -18.63 11.53 -4.04
N ASP A 50 -18.84 12.70 -4.65
CA ASP A 50 -19.52 12.80 -5.94
C ASP A 50 -18.63 12.26 -7.07
N PRO A 51 -19.06 11.21 -7.81
CA PRO A 51 -18.30 10.69 -8.95
C PRO A 51 -18.12 11.69 -10.09
N GLY A 52 -19.03 12.67 -10.25
CA GLY A 52 -18.94 13.73 -11.25
C GLY A 52 -17.78 14.67 -10.99
N GLU A 53 -17.68 15.19 -9.76
CA GLU A 53 -16.57 16.06 -9.33
C GLU A 53 -15.21 15.34 -9.45
N VAL A 54 -15.18 14.04 -9.13
CA VAL A 54 -14.00 13.18 -9.30
C VAL A 54 -13.59 13.11 -10.78
N ARG A 55 -14.53 12.86 -11.70
CA ARG A 55 -14.22 12.74 -13.14
C ARG A 55 -13.75 14.04 -13.78
N GLU A 56 -14.30 15.17 -13.34
CA GLU A 56 -13.95 16.50 -13.85
C GLU A 56 -12.66 17.05 -13.22
N SER A 57 -12.19 16.44 -12.14
CA SER A 57 -10.95 16.82 -11.47
C SER A 57 -9.74 16.50 -12.36
N ALA A 58 -9.13 17.56 -12.91
CA ALA A 58 -7.87 17.50 -13.65
C ALA A 58 -6.72 16.85 -12.83
N ILE A 59 -6.83 16.88 -11.50
CA ILE A 59 -5.85 16.31 -10.58
C ILE A 59 -5.83 14.78 -10.67
N ILE A 60 -6.96 14.13 -10.98
CA ILE A 60 -7.03 12.66 -10.99
C ILE A 60 -6.23 12.06 -12.13
N GLY A 61 -6.24 12.69 -13.30
CA GLY A 61 -5.40 12.24 -14.43
C GLY A 61 -3.92 12.23 -14.04
N GLN A 62 -3.44 13.32 -13.44
CA GLN A 62 -2.07 13.43 -12.98
C GLN A 62 -1.74 12.41 -11.88
N ILE A 63 -2.60 12.26 -10.87
CA ILE A 63 -2.41 11.27 -9.80
C ILE A 63 -2.36 9.85 -10.36
N MET A 64 -3.23 9.50 -11.33
CA MET A 64 -3.22 8.18 -11.94
C MET A 64 -1.91 7.89 -12.67
N ASP A 65 -1.36 8.88 -13.36
CA ASP A 65 -0.09 8.72 -14.07
C ASP A 65 1.09 8.64 -13.10
N ASP A 66 1.10 9.45 -12.04
CA ASP A 66 2.09 9.38 -10.95
C ASP A 66 2.07 7.99 -10.28
N VAL A 67 0.88 7.45 -10.01
CA VAL A 67 0.70 6.11 -9.42
C VAL A 67 1.20 5.03 -10.39
N LYS A 68 0.89 5.12 -11.69
CA LYS A 68 1.41 4.16 -12.69
C LYS A 68 2.93 4.17 -12.74
N GLN A 69 3.55 5.35 -12.78
CA GLN A 69 5.00 5.46 -12.77
C GLN A 69 5.60 4.88 -11.48
N LEU A 70 4.97 5.15 -10.33
CA LEU A 70 5.44 4.60 -9.06
C LEU A 70 5.39 3.07 -9.04
N VAL A 71 4.30 2.48 -9.54
CA VAL A 71 4.14 1.01 -9.62
C VAL A 71 5.18 0.39 -10.55
N GLN A 72 5.48 1.05 -11.68
CA GLN A 72 6.51 0.62 -12.62
C GLN A 72 7.90 0.67 -11.97
N ASN A 73 8.24 1.77 -11.31
CA ASN A 73 9.50 1.93 -10.60
C ASN A 73 9.66 0.86 -9.51
N PHE A 74 8.59 0.54 -8.79
CA PHE A 74 8.63 -0.49 -7.75
C PHE A 74 8.94 -1.89 -8.31
N HIS A 75 8.37 -2.25 -9.47
CA HIS A 75 8.69 -3.52 -10.13
C HIS A 75 10.17 -3.59 -10.54
N VAL A 76 10.71 -2.51 -11.11
CA VAL A 76 12.12 -2.44 -11.51
C VAL A 76 13.05 -2.56 -10.30
N THR A 77 12.77 -1.82 -9.22
CA THR A 77 13.59 -1.87 -8.00
C THR A 77 13.54 -3.24 -7.33
N GLN A 78 12.37 -3.89 -7.26
CA GLN A 78 12.26 -5.24 -6.69
C GLN A 78 13.06 -6.27 -7.50
N GLN A 79 13.05 -6.14 -8.84
CA GLN A 79 13.79 -7.03 -9.71
C GLN A 79 15.31 -6.83 -9.54
N ALA A 80 15.78 -5.58 -9.46
CA ALA A 80 17.18 -5.26 -9.18
C ALA A 80 17.64 -5.80 -7.81
N ASP A 81 16.86 -5.59 -6.75
CA ASP A 81 17.13 -6.11 -5.40
C ASP A 81 17.23 -7.65 -5.38
N GLN A 82 16.40 -8.32 -6.19
CA GLN A 82 16.44 -9.77 -6.33
C GLN A 82 17.71 -10.24 -7.05
N TYR A 83 18.12 -9.54 -8.11
CA TYR A 83 19.38 -9.82 -8.80
C TYR A 83 20.60 -9.59 -7.88
N ASP A 84 20.64 -8.50 -7.12
CA ASP A 84 21.73 -8.21 -6.19
C ASP A 84 21.82 -9.24 -5.05
N LYS A 85 20.68 -9.73 -4.55
CA LYS A 85 20.66 -10.85 -3.59
C LYS A 85 21.23 -12.13 -4.18
N ILE A 86 20.91 -12.46 -5.43
CA ILE A 86 21.44 -13.63 -6.12
C ILE A 86 22.95 -13.46 -6.34
N LEU A 87 23.40 -12.29 -6.78
CA LEU A 87 24.81 -11.99 -6.98
C LEU A 87 25.60 -12.08 -5.66
N ASN A 88 25.08 -11.50 -4.58
CA ASN A 88 25.70 -11.60 -3.25
C ASN A 88 25.72 -13.03 -2.71
N TRP A 89 24.74 -13.88 -3.04
CA TRP A 89 24.75 -15.29 -2.68
C TRP A 89 25.78 -16.11 -3.48
N LEU A 90 26.04 -15.73 -4.73
CA LEU A 90 27.04 -16.35 -5.61
C LEU A 90 28.46 -15.86 -5.35
N SER A 91 28.63 -14.70 -4.72
CA SER A 91 29.93 -14.18 -4.31
C SER A 91 30.61 -15.09 -3.30
N ALA A 92 31.94 -15.19 -3.38
CA ALA A 92 32.71 -15.93 -2.38
C ALA A 92 32.47 -15.34 -0.97
N PRO A 93 32.46 -16.17 0.09
CA PRO A 93 32.37 -15.65 1.46
C PRO A 93 33.55 -14.71 1.69
N ASP A 94 33.30 -13.55 2.29
CA ASP A 94 34.36 -12.63 2.69
C ASP A 94 35.39 -13.38 3.57
N PRO A 95 36.70 -13.14 3.37
CA PRO A 95 37.77 -13.84 4.08
C PRO A 95 37.82 -13.55 5.59
#